data_AF-A0A1H8WH91-F1
#
_entry.id   AF-A0A1H8WH91-F1
#
_cell.length_a   1.000
_cell.length_b   1.000
_cell.length_c   1.000
_cell.angle_alpha   90.00
_cell.angle_beta   90.00
_cell.angle_gamma   90.00
#
_symmetry.space_group_name_H-M   'P 1'
#
loop_
_entity.id
_entity.type
_entity.pdbx_description
1 polymer ?
#
loop_
_entity_poly.entity_id
_entity_poly.type
_entity_poly.pdbx_seq_one_letter_code
_entity_poly.pdbx_strand_id
1 'polypeptide(L)'
;GSQYLSIRYTERLAEAGIDTSVGSVGDSYDNALAESIIGLFKTEVIKFLGPWKSVGQVEWETLKWVDWYNNTRLHSAIGYVTPQEAEEAFYASLNAVEKVA
;
A
#
# COMPACT_ATOMS: atom_id res chain seq x y z
N GLY A 1 -4.90 -15.89 2.76
CA GLY A 1 -6.23 -15.85 3.39
C GLY A 1 -6.18 -16.05 4.89
N SER A 2 -5.85 -17.25 5.35
CA SER A 2 -6.00 -17.66 6.76
C SER A 2 -5.37 -16.74 7.82
N GLN A 3 -4.23 -16.10 7.53
CA GLN A 3 -3.61 -15.12 8.43
C GLN A 3 -4.53 -13.91 8.70
N TYR A 4 -5.15 -13.36 7.64
CA TYR A 4 -6.07 -12.22 7.71
C TYR A 4 -7.48 -12.57 8.23
N LEU A 5 -7.77 -13.86 8.39
CA LEU A 5 -9.02 -14.37 8.99
C LEU A 5 -8.78 -14.99 10.38
N SER A 6 -7.57 -14.88 10.92
CA SER A 6 -7.24 -15.45 12.22
C SER A 6 -7.87 -14.64 13.34
N ILE A 7 -8.30 -15.33 14.40
CA ILE A 7 -8.94 -14.71 15.58
C ILE A 7 -8.08 -13.57 16.14
N ARG A 8 -6.77 -13.82 16.32
CA ARG A 8 -5.83 -12.82 16.85
C ARG A 8 -5.78 -11.56 15.99
N TYR A 9 -5.84 -11.70 14.68
CA TYR A 9 -5.80 -10.56 13.76
C TYR A 9 -7.11 -9.76 13.82
N THR A 10 -8.26 -10.45 13.77
CA THR A 10 -9.58 -9.80 13.81
C THR A 10 -9.87 -9.13 15.15
N GLU A 11 -9.47 -9.74 16.27
CA GLU A 11 -9.58 -9.14 17.61
C GLU A 11 -8.77 -7.84 17.69
N ARG A 12 -7.54 -7.83 17.16
CA ARG A 12 -6.69 -6.64 17.16
C ARG A 12 -7.29 -5.50 16.32
N LEU A 13 -7.91 -5.81 15.19
CA LEU A 13 -8.60 -4.82 14.37
C LEU A 13 -9.83 -4.25 15.09
N ALA A 14 -10.61 -5.09 15.75
CA ALA A 14 -11.75 -4.64 16.56
C ALA A 14 -11.31 -3.72 17.71
N GLU A 15 -10.23 -4.07 18.43
CA GLU A 15 -9.64 -3.20 19.46
C GLU A 15 -9.18 -1.85 18.93
N ALA A 16 -8.72 -1.80 17.68
CA ALA A 16 -8.28 -0.58 17.02
C ALA A 16 -9.44 0.20 16.38
N GLY A 17 -10.68 -0.30 16.44
CA GLY A 17 -11.85 0.30 15.80
C GLY A 17 -11.81 0.24 14.27
N ILE A 18 -11.11 -0.75 13.70
CA ILE A 18 -10.94 -0.93 12.26
C ILE A 18 -11.91 -2.00 11.76
N ASP A 19 -12.80 -1.62 10.85
CA ASP A 19 -13.68 -2.58 10.18
C ASP A 19 -12.91 -3.43 9.17
N THR A 20 -13.13 -4.74 9.23
CA THR A 20 -12.49 -5.68 8.30
C THR A 20 -13.28 -5.76 7.00
N SER A 21 -12.67 -5.36 5.89
CA SER A 21 -13.16 -5.72 4.56
C SER A 21 -12.34 -6.88 4.02
N VAL A 22 -12.97 -8.04 3.86
CA VAL A 22 -12.40 -9.18 3.15
C VAL A 22 -13.29 -9.45 1.94
N GLY A 23 -12.71 -9.36 0.75
CA GLY A 23 -13.44 -9.55 -0.50
C GLY A 23 -14.21 -10.86 -0.54
N SER A 24 -15.31 -10.89 -1.29
CA SER A 24 -16.10 -12.11 -1.44
C SER A 24 -15.27 -13.22 -2.12
N VAL A 25 -15.58 -14.48 -1.84
CA VAL A 25 -14.82 -15.61 -2.41
C VAL A 25 -14.93 -15.59 -3.93
N GLY A 26 -13.78 -15.45 -4.60
CA GLY A 26 -13.72 -15.42 -6.07
C GLY A 26 -13.83 -14.03 -6.69
N ASP A 27 -13.89 -12.97 -5.89
CA ASP A 27 -13.81 -11.58 -6.35
C ASP A 27 -12.40 -11.01 -6.11
N SER A 28 -11.66 -10.78 -7.19
CA SER A 28 -10.29 -10.28 -7.14
C SER A 28 -10.18 -8.76 -7.20
N TYR A 29 -11.28 -8.03 -7.43
CA TYR A 29 -11.22 -6.58 -7.64
C TYR A 29 -10.65 -5.84 -6.42
N ASP A 30 -11.04 -6.26 -5.21
CA ASP A 30 -10.56 -5.66 -3.96
C ASP A 30 -9.04 -5.83 -3.77
N ASN A 31 -8.44 -6.89 -4.34
CA ASN A 31 -7.00 -7.17 -4.23
C ASN A 31 -6.20 -6.65 -5.44
N ALA A 32 -6.86 -6.30 -6.54
CA ALA A 32 -6.19 -6.00 -7.81
C ALA A 32 -5.20 -4.83 -7.71
N LEU A 33 -5.54 -3.80 -6.91
CA LEU A 33 -4.64 -2.67 -6.66
C LEU A 33 -3.38 -3.12 -5.90
N ALA A 34 -3.55 -3.87 -4.81
CA ALA A 34 -2.44 -4.39 -4.03
C ALA A 34 -1.54 -5.32 -4.86
N GLU A 35 -2.12 -6.20 -5.68
CA GLU A 35 -1.38 -7.07 -6.58
C GLU A 35 -0.60 -6.31 -7.64
N SER A 36 -1.16 -5.22 -8.18
CA SER A 36 -0.48 -4.37 -9.16
C SER A 36 0.79 -3.75 -8.56
N ILE A 37 0.71 -3.22 -7.34
CA ILE A 37 1.87 -2.66 -6.62
C ILE A 37 2.91 -3.74 -6.32
N ILE A 38 2.49 -4.91 -5.84
CA ILE A 38 3.41 -6.02 -5.57
C ILE A 38 4.07 -6.55 -6.86
N GLY A 39 3.34 -6.60 -7.97
CA GLY A 39 3.87 -6.97 -9.27
C GLY A 39 4.96 -6.01 -9.74
N LEU A 40 4.75 -4.71 -9.52
CA LEU A 40 5.71 -3.66 -9.85
C LEU A 40 6.97 -3.76 -8.98
N PHE A 41 6.81 -3.87 -7.66
CA PHE A 41 7.93 -4.09 -6.73
C PHE A 41 8.76 -5.31 -7.11
N LYS A 42 8.13 -6.46 -7.39
CA LYS A 42 8.83 -7.67 -7.81
C LYS A 42 9.61 -7.47 -9.11
N THR A 43 9.07 -6.67 -10.02
CA THR A 43 9.72 -6.39 -11.31
C THR A 43 10.93 -5.48 -11.14
N GLU A 44 10.75 -4.36 -10.44
CA GLU A 44 11.79 -3.34 -10.28
C GLU A 44 12.88 -3.79 -9.27
N VAL A 45 12.51 -4.28 -8.09
CA VAL A 45 13.47 -4.55 -7.01
C VAL A 45 14.00 -5.97 -7.05
N ILE A 46 13.13 -6.96 -7.25
CA ILE A 46 13.55 -8.37 -7.15
C ILE A 46 14.18 -8.85 -8.45
N LYS A 47 13.56 -8.57 -9.60
CA LYS A 47 14.05 -9.06 -10.90
C LYS A 47 15.11 -8.16 -11.52
N PHE A 48 14.94 -6.84 -11.47
CA PHE A 48 15.85 -5.90 -12.15
C PHE A 48 17.07 -5.53 -11.29
N LEU A 49 16.87 -5.16 -10.02
CA LEU A 49 17.99 -4.77 -9.13
C LEU A 49 18.68 -5.96 -8.45
N GLY A 50 18.02 -7.11 -8.34
CA GLY A 50 18.59 -8.33 -7.76
C GLY A 50 19.68 -8.98 -8.65
N PRO A 51 20.17 -10.18 -8.28
CA PRO A 51 19.73 -11.04 -7.18
C PRO A 51 20.30 -10.62 -5.81
N TRP A 52 19.53 -10.89 -4.75
CA TRP A 52 19.89 -10.60 -3.36
C TRP A 52 20.45 -11.85 -2.67
N LYS A 53 21.42 -11.66 -1.76
CA LYS A 53 22.12 -12.75 -1.06
C LYS A 53 21.60 -13.00 0.36
N SER A 54 20.77 -12.10 0.88
CA SER A 54 20.17 -12.23 2.20
C SER A 54 18.83 -11.51 2.29
N VAL A 55 18.01 -11.88 3.28
CA VAL A 55 16.76 -11.19 3.59
C VAL A 55 17.03 -9.73 3.97
N GLY A 56 18.08 -9.45 4.74
CA GLY A 56 18.43 -8.08 5.13
C GLY A 56 18.75 -7.15 3.95
N GLN A 57 19.28 -7.69 2.85
CA GLN A 57 19.44 -6.90 1.62
C GLN A 57 18.10 -6.57 0.97
N VAL A 58 17.19 -7.55 0.92
CA VAL A 58 15.83 -7.32 0.40
C VAL A 58 15.09 -6.30 1.26
N GLU A 59 15.18 -6.38 2.59
CA GLU A 59 14.57 -5.43 3.51
C GLU A 59 15.09 -4.00 3.27
N TRP A 60 16.41 -3.83 3.16
CA TRP A 60 17.01 -2.52 2.91
C TRP A 60 16.57 -1.90 1.58
N GLU A 61 16.56 -2.68 0.51
CA GLU A 61 16.13 -2.21 -0.80
C GLU A 61 14.61 -2.00 -0.89
N THR A 62 13.84 -2.76 -0.10
CA THR A 62 12.40 -2.52 0.07
C THR A 62 12.15 -1.16 0.72
N LEU A 63 12.88 -0.81 1.79
CA LEU A 63 12.75 0.49 2.45
C LEU A 63 13.04 1.64 1.48
N LYS A 64 14.13 1.55 0.72
CA LYS A 64 14.47 2.55 -0.31
C LYS A 64 13.41 2.66 -1.38
N TRP A 65 12.91 1.53 -1.87
CA TRP A 65 11.92 1.52 -2.94
C TRP A 65 10.59 2.11 -2.46
N VAL A 66 10.16 1.81 -1.23
CA VAL A 66 8.93 2.39 -0.64
C VAL A 66 9.08 3.91 -0.47
N ASP A 67 10.21 4.38 0.02
CA ASP A 67 10.48 5.81 0.15
C ASP A 67 10.46 6.51 -1.22
N TRP A 68 11.21 5.99 -2.19
CA TRP A 68 11.23 6.53 -3.55
C TRP A 68 9.85 6.50 -4.21
N TYR A 69 9.11 5.40 -4.06
CA TYR A 69 7.78 5.24 -4.64
C TYR A 69 6.81 6.31 -4.12
N ASN A 70 6.81 6.57 -2.81
CA ASN A 70 5.86 7.51 -2.22
C ASN A 70 6.29 8.97 -2.30
N ASN A 71 7.60 9.24 -2.23
CA ASN A 71 8.12 10.61 -2.09
C ASN A 71 8.81 11.17 -3.33
N THR A 72 9.00 10.37 -4.38
CA THR A 72 9.73 10.81 -5.60
C THR A 72 9.07 10.36 -6.89
N ARG A 73 8.46 9.18 -6.94
CA ARG A 73 7.83 8.65 -8.16
C ARG A 73 6.58 9.43 -8.51
N LEU A 74 6.54 9.99 -9.72
CA LEU A 74 5.35 10.64 -10.25
C LEU A 74 4.41 9.61 -10.89
N HIS A 75 3.11 9.77 -10.66
CA HIS A 75 2.09 8.89 -11.21
C HIS A 75 1.09 9.64 -12.09
N SER A 76 0.99 9.22 -13.36
CA SER A 76 0.07 9.84 -14.32
C SER A 76 -1.40 9.75 -13.89
N ALA A 77 -1.79 8.66 -13.24
CA ALA A 77 -3.15 8.43 -12.76
C ALA A 77 -3.64 9.45 -11.71
N ILE A 78 -2.70 10.07 -10.99
CA ILE A 78 -2.98 11.10 -9.97
C ILE A 78 -2.52 12.49 -10.41
N GLY A 79 -2.32 12.71 -11.71
CA GLY A 79 -1.96 14.03 -12.24
C GLY A 79 -0.48 14.36 -12.20
N TYR A 80 0.40 13.35 -12.25
CA TYR A 80 1.86 13.50 -12.25
C TYR A 80 2.40 14.18 -10.98
N VAL A 81 1.79 13.88 -9.84
CA VAL A 81 2.34 14.16 -8.51
C VAL A 81 2.79 12.88 -7.84
N THR A 82 3.48 12.99 -6.71
CA THR A 82 3.85 11.85 -5.89
C THR A 82 2.64 11.30 -5.11
N PRO A 83 2.64 10.01 -4.73
CA PRO A 83 1.58 9.45 -3.89
C PRO A 83 1.41 10.22 -2.56
N GLN A 84 2.52 10.63 -1.94
CA GLN A 84 2.51 11.43 -0.71
C GLN A 84 1.78 12.77 -0.91
N GLU A 85 2.09 13.53 -1.97
CA GLU A 85 1.42 14.80 -2.27
C GLU A 85 -0.08 14.61 -2.54
N ALA A 86 -0.45 13.53 -3.25
CA ALA A 86 -1.86 13.22 -3.49
C ALA A 86 -2.62 12.88 -2.20
N GLU A 87 -2.00 12.12 -1.30
CA GLU A 87 -2.58 11.79 0.00
C GLU A 87 -2.72 13.03 0.89
N GLU A 88 -1.71 13.89 0.94
CA GLU A 88 -1.76 15.17 1.66
C GLU A 88 -2.87 16.08 1.14
N ALA A 89 -2.99 16.22 -0.18
CA ALA A 89 -4.05 17.00 -0.80
C ALA A 89 -5.45 16.41 -0.49
N PHE A 90 -5.58 15.09 -0.51
CA PHE A 90 -6.82 14.40 -0.15
C PHE A 90 -7.24 14.73 1.29
N TYR A 91 -6.35 14.57 2.28
CA TYR A 91 -6.67 14.87 3.67
C TYR A 91 -6.89 16.37 3.93
N ALA A 92 -6.16 17.25 3.24
CA ALA A 92 -6.42 18.68 3.32
C ALA A 92 -7.85 19.01 2.85
N SER A 93 -8.32 18.35 1.78
CA SER A 93 -9.68 18.53 1.27
C SER A 93 -10.74 17.97 2.22
N LEU A 94 -10.52 16.78 2.78
CA LEU A 94 -11.46 16.13 3.71
C LEU A 94 -11.66 16.97 4.97
N ASN A 95 -10.57 17.45 5.57
CA ASN A 95 -10.60 18.32 6.74
C ASN A 95 -11.26 19.68 6.46
N ALA A 96 -11.19 20.17 5.21
CA ALA A 96 -11.88 21.40 4.83
C ALA A 96 -13.40 21.17 4.74
N VAL A 97 -13.83 20.00 4.24
CA VAL A 97 -15.24 19.62 4.18
C VAL A 97 -15.82 19.43 5.59
N GLU A 98 -15.12 18.75 6.49
CA GLU A 98 -15.55 18.58 7.89
C GLU A 98 -15.69 19.90 8.65
N LYS A 99 -14.86 20.90 8.34
CA LYS A 99 -14.95 22.23 8.97
C LYS A 99 -16.12 23.08 8.49
N VAL A 100 -16.71 22.73 7.34
CA VAL A 100 -17.82 23.47 6.72
C VAL A 100 -19.18 22.81 6.99
N ALA A 101 -19.17 21.54 7.40
CA ALA A 101 -20.35 20.78 7.86
C ALA A 101 -20.68 21.07 9.34
#